data_AF-A0A932R7Q0-F1
#
_entry.id   AF-A0A932R7Q0-F1
#
_cell.length_a   1.000
_cell.length_b   1.000
_cell.length_c   1.000
_cell.angle_alpha   90.00
_cell.angle_beta   90.00
_cell.angle_gamma   90.00
#
_symmetry.space_group_name_H-M   'P 1'
#
loop_
_entity.id
_entity.type
_entity.pdbx_description
1 polymer ?
#
loop_
_entity_poly.entity_id
_entity_poly.type
_entity_poly.pdbx_seq_one_letter_code
_entity_poly.pdbx_strand_id
1 'polypeptide(L)'
;MVVVLLASLALPGVADDSGKRTYSESFKKGATRVTEQTLDVTLTPEHAKQDFKILDSSGKPRYRLRFLPDVPPGDTKVLGWFVRLADAHHRIYDSVLPTSPDLARDTTQVWWLDGRQFSKIPLPTRRVFKVEQFYCVVQVKEVKRLAPGQPYLNQLDVIVQFTNTKP
;
A
#
# COMPACT_ATOMS: atom_id res chain seq x y z
N MET A 1 -35.76 -10.74 -49.10
CA MET A 1 -35.77 -9.73 -48.01
C MET A 1 -34.98 -10.33 -46.86
N VAL A 2 -33.75 -9.88 -46.62
CA VAL A 2 -32.87 -10.42 -45.57
C VAL A 2 -32.80 -9.38 -44.45
N VAL A 3 -33.30 -9.74 -43.26
CA VAL A 3 -33.22 -8.91 -42.06
C VAL A 3 -31.91 -9.28 -41.34
N VAL A 4 -30.95 -8.36 -41.33
CA VAL A 4 -29.70 -8.51 -40.59
C VAL A 4 -29.94 -7.98 -39.17
N LEU A 5 -29.94 -8.88 -38.18
CA LEU A 5 -29.89 -8.53 -36.77
C LEU A 5 -28.45 -8.13 -36.41
N LEU A 6 -28.23 -6.85 -36.12
CA LEU A 6 -27.01 -6.37 -35.48
C LEU A 6 -27.12 -6.60 -33.97
N ALA A 7 -26.40 -7.61 -33.47
CA ALA A 7 -26.20 -7.84 -32.05
C ALA A 7 -25.09 -6.91 -31.53
N SER A 8 -25.46 -5.91 -30.76
CA SER A 8 -24.54 -5.00 -30.09
C SER A 8 -23.88 -5.70 -28.89
N LEU A 9 -22.63 -6.13 -29.03
CA LEU A 9 -21.80 -6.58 -27.90
C LEU A 9 -21.45 -5.37 -27.03
N ALA A 10 -22.14 -5.21 -25.90
CA ALA A 10 -21.76 -4.29 -24.85
C ALA A 10 -20.50 -4.82 -24.17
N LEU A 11 -19.34 -4.22 -24.46
CA LEU A 11 -18.13 -4.44 -23.67
C LEU A 11 -18.35 -3.82 -22.28
N PRO A 12 -18.10 -4.54 -21.17
CA PRO A 12 -18.11 -3.96 -19.84
C PRO A 12 -17.01 -2.90 -19.78
N GLY A 13 -17.42 -1.65 -19.66
CA GLY A 13 -16.51 -0.54 -19.43
C GLY A 13 -15.70 -0.80 -18.17
N VAL A 14 -14.38 -0.76 -18.31
CA VAL A 14 -13.45 -0.70 -17.17
C VAL A 14 -13.79 0.59 -16.44
N ALA A 15 -14.45 0.47 -15.29
CA ALA A 15 -14.77 1.61 -14.45
C ALA A 15 -13.46 2.30 -14.07
N ASP A 16 -13.29 3.54 -14.53
CA ASP A 16 -12.15 4.37 -14.17
C ASP A 16 -12.30 4.75 -12.70
N ASP A 17 -11.58 4.05 -11.83
CA ASP A 17 -11.48 4.31 -10.39
C ASP A 17 -10.77 5.65 -10.19
N SER A 18 -11.53 6.73 -10.37
CA SER A 18 -11.14 8.14 -10.31
C SER A 18 -10.88 8.63 -8.87
N GLY A 19 -10.73 7.71 -7.91
CA GLY A 19 -10.25 8.03 -6.57
C GLY A 19 -8.90 8.72 -6.62
N LYS A 20 -8.65 9.63 -5.66
CA LYS A 20 -7.34 10.29 -5.51
C LYS A 20 -6.24 9.22 -5.36
N ARG A 21 -5.31 9.18 -6.32
CA ARG A 21 -4.15 8.28 -6.32
C ARG A 21 -2.88 9.06 -6.07
N THR A 22 -1.95 8.46 -5.33
CA THR A 22 -0.56 8.94 -5.23
C THR A 22 0.37 7.88 -5.77
N TYR A 23 1.26 8.27 -6.69
CA TYR A 23 2.26 7.40 -7.29
C TYR A 23 3.65 7.71 -6.73
N SER A 24 4.45 6.67 -6.50
CA SER A 24 5.85 6.81 -6.14
C SER A 24 6.68 5.66 -6.71
N GLU A 25 7.92 5.93 -7.10
CA GLU A 25 8.82 4.92 -7.63
C GLU A 25 9.94 4.59 -6.65
N SER A 26 10.26 3.31 -6.53
CA SER A 26 11.37 2.82 -5.74
C SER A 26 12.72 3.16 -6.38
N PHE A 27 13.73 3.40 -5.53
CA PHE A 27 15.12 3.44 -5.95
C PHE A 27 15.63 2.07 -6.44
N LYS A 28 14.99 0.97 -6.01
CA LYS A 28 15.36 -0.40 -6.40
C LYS A 28 15.05 -0.60 -7.88
N LYS A 29 16.10 -0.86 -8.65
CA LYS A 29 16.02 -1.23 -10.07
C LYS A 29 16.32 -2.71 -10.25
N GLY A 30 15.75 -3.30 -11.29
CA GLY A 30 15.93 -4.69 -11.66
C GLY A 30 14.73 -5.24 -12.44
N ALA A 31 14.80 -6.53 -12.76
CA ALA A 31 13.83 -7.24 -13.60
C ALA A 31 12.92 -8.17 -12.78
N THR A 32 12.93 -8.07 -11.44
CA THR A 32 12.09 -8.94 -10.61
C THR A 32 10.61 -8.68 -10.85
N ARG A 33 9.88 -9.77 -11.09
CA ARG A 33 8.43 -9.87 -11.07
C ARG A 33 7.98 -10.67 -9.84
N VAL A 34 6.78 -10.43 -9.37
CA VAL A 34 6.21 -11.07 -8.18
C VAL A 34 5.02 -11.95 -8.52
N THR A 35 4.71 -12.90 -7.64
CA THR A 35 3.40 -13.57 -7.66
C THR A 35 2.34 -12.51 -7.38
N GLU A 36 1.37 -12.39 -8.29
CA GLU A 36 0.28 -11.44 -8.11
C GLU A 36 -0.65 -11.94 -7.00
N GLN A 37 -0.96 -11.06 -6.06
CA GLN A 37 -1.76 -11.40 -4.90
C GLN A 37 -2.40 -10.16 -4.30
N THR A 38 -3.52 -10.36 -3.61
CA THR A 38 -4.17 -9.33 -2.80
C THR A 38 -4.18 -9.81 -1.36
N LEU A 39 -3.85 -8.91 -0.43
CA LEU A 39 -3.83 -9.14 1.00
C LEU A 39 -4.84 -8.21 1.65
N ASP A 40 -5.80 -8.78 2.38
CA ASP A 40 -6.69 -8.05 3.28
C ASP A 40 -6.09 -8.07 4.67
N VAL A 41 -5.72 -6.88 5.18
CA VAL A 41 -4.94 -6.72 6.41
C VAL A 41 -5.71 -5.86 7.40
N THR A 42 -6.02 -6.40 8.57
CA THR A 42 -6.61 -5.65 9.69
C THR A 42 -5.52 -5.33 10.71
N LEU A 43 -5.20 -4.05 10.88
CA LEU A 43 -4.21 -3.55 11.82
C LEU A 43 -4.91 -3.00 13.06
N THR A 44 -4.52 -3.50 14.24
CA THR A 44 -5.02 -3.03 15.55
C THR A 44 -3.84 -2.81 16.50
N PRO A 45 -4.00 -2.08 17.62
CA PRO A 45 -2.96 -1.97 18.65
C PRO A 45 -2.45 -3.33 19.18
N GLU A 46 -3.31 -4.34 19.28
CA GLU A 46 -2.96 -5.69 19.75
C GLU A 46 -2.17 -6.47 18.70
N HIS A 47 -2.45 -6.23 17.42
CA HIS A 47 -1.77 -6.83 16.27
C HIS A 47 -1.06 -5.75 15.44
N ALA A 48 -0.32 -4.89 16.14
CA ALA A 48 0.19 -3.65 15.57
C ALA A 48 1.35 -3.86 14.58
N LYS A 49 2.09 -4.96 14.71
CA LYS A 49 3.16 -5.36 13.79
C LYS A 49 2.73 -6.60 13.04
N GLN A 50 2.71 -6.53 11.71
CA GLN A 50 2.35 -7.66 10.85
C GLN A 50 3.28 -7.73 9.65
N ASP A 51 3.68 -8.96 9.30
CA ASP A 51 4.65 -9.25 8.26
C ASP A 51 4.09 -10.29 7.28
N PHE A 52 4.23 -10.03 5.98
CA PHE A 52 3.76 -10.92 4.92
C PHE A 52 4.89 -11.24 3.95
N LYS A 53 5.03 -12.52 3.62
CA LYS A 53 6.01 -13.00 2.65
C LYS A 53 5.49 -12.77 1.24
N ILE A 54 6.31 -12.13 0.40
CA ILE A 54 5.99 -11.88 -1.01
C ILE A 54 6.94 -12.73 -1.86
N LEU A 55 6.36 -13.55 -2.71
CA LEU A 55 7.10 -14.44 -3.59
C LEU A 55 7.40 -13.76 -4.93
N ASP A 56 8.54 -14.10 -5.52
CA ASP A 56 8.78 -13.80 -6.93
C ASP A 56 7.92 -14.70 -7.84
N SER A 57 7.91 -14.42 -9.13
CA SER A 57 7.14 -15.19 -10.12
C SER A 57 7.57 -16.66 -10.26
N SER A 58 8.70 -17.06 -9.65
CA SER A 58 9.15 -18.46 -9.57
C SER A 58 8.74 -19.16 -8.25
N GLY A 59 7.96 -18.47 -7.40
CA GLY A 59 7.52 -18.98 -6.11
C GLY A 59 8.55 -18.87 -4.99
N LYS A 60 9.68 -18.18 -5.20
CA LYS A 60 10.72 -18.03 -4.17
C LYS A 60 10.48 -16.79 -3.32
N PRO A 61 10.82 -16.83 -2.01
CA PRO A 61 10.73 -15.65 -1.16
C PRO A 61 11.62 -14.52 -1.71
N ARG A 62 11.06 -13.35 -1.97
CA ARG A 62 11.83 -12.22 -2.50
C ARG A 62 11.69 -10.96 -1.68
N TYR A 63 10.48 -10.64 -1.24
CA TYR A 63 10.25 -9.49 -0.36
C TYR A 63 9.47 -9.88 0.89
N ARG A 64 9.50 -8.98 1.88
CA ARG A 64 8.65 -9.03 3.06
C ARG A 64 7.93 -7.70 3.22
N LEU A 65 6.62 -7.71 3.07
CA LEU A 65 5.76 -6.58 3.42
C LEU A 65 5.66 -6.52 4.94
N ARG A 66 5.81 -5.33 5.52
CA ARG A 66 5.76 -5.11 6.97
C ARG A 66 4.91 -3.88 7.29
N PHE A 67 4.08 -4.00 8.31
CA PHE A 67 3.37 -2.89 8.94
C PHE A 67 3.98 -2.66 10.31
N LEU A 68 4.37 -1.41 10.58
CA LEU A 68 4.96 -1.01 11.87
C LEU A 68 4.14 0.14 12.44
N PRO A 69 3.71 0.08 13.71
CA PRO A 69 2.90 1.15 14.28
C PRO A 69 3.76 2.40 14.50
N ASP A 70 3.17 3.56 14.25
CA ASP A 70 3.68 4.84 14.70
C ASP A 70 3.09 5.14 16.09
N VAL A 71 3.92 5.03 17.11
CA VAL A 71 3.57 5.29 18.51
C VAL A 71 4.47 6.41 19.02
N PRO A 72 3.92 7.58 19.40
CA PRO A 72 4.71 8.66 19.96
C PRO A 72 5.52 8.23 21.20
N PRO A 73 6.73 8.76 21.40
CA PRO A 73 7.47 8.53 22.64
C PRO A 73 6.64 8.90 23.88
N GLY A 74 6.53 7.97 24.83
CA GLY A 74 5.76 8.18 26.06
C GLY A 74 4.25 7.97 25.94
N ASP A 75 3.73 7.60 24.77
CA ASP A 75 2.34 7.16 24.58
C ASP A 75 2.28 5.65 24.30
N THR A 76 1.09 5.08 24.38
CA THR A 76 0.80 3.68 24.01
C THR A 76 -0.17 3.58 22.84
N LYS A 77 -0.76 4.70 22.42
CA LYS A 77 -1.76 4.76 21.36
C LYS A 77 -1.11 4.92 20.00
N VAL A 78 -1.69 4.26 19.00
CA VAL A 78 -1.18 4.26 17.63
C VAL A 78 -1.71 5.48 16.87
N LEU A 79 -0.84 6.25 16.23
CA LEU A 79 -1.22 7.35 15.33
C LEU A 79 -1.36 6.90 13.88
N GLY A 80 -0.76 5.78 13.50
CA GLY A 80 -0.70 5.33 12.13
C GLY A 80 0.17 4.10 11.97
N TRP A 81 0.37 3.68 10.73
CA TRP A 81 1.27 2.58 10.42
C TRP A 81 2.20 2.93 9.26
N PHE A 82 3.48 2.67 9.44
CA PHE A 82 4.44 2.66 8.34
C PHE A 82 4.32 1.36 7.56
N VAL A 83 4.24 1.48 6.25
CA VAL A 83 4.29 0.36 5.31
C VAL A 83 5.70 0.25 4.78
N ARG A 84 6.31 -0.93 4.90
CA ARG A 84 7.66 -1.21 4.40
C ARG A 84 7.65 -2.45 3.53
N LEU A 85 8.50 -2.46 2.51
CA LEU A 85 8.74 -3.65 1.70
C LEU A 85 10.22 -3.97 1.75
N ALA A 86 10.64 -4.94 2.54
CA ALA A 86 12.06 -5.30 2.66
C ALA A 86 12.45 -6.29 1.56
N ASP A 87 13.61 -6.07 0.91
CA ASP A 87 14.23 -7.07 0.02
C ASP A 87 14.91 -8.14 0.89
N ALA A 88 14.50 -9.40 0.73
CA ALA A 88 15.02 -10.50 1.52
C ALA A 88 16.50 -10.80 1.23
N HIS A 89 16.99 -10.44 0.04
CA HIS A 89 18.36 -10.69 -0.41
C HIS A 89 19.29 -9.51 -0.13
N HIS A 90 18.79 -8.27 -0.12
CA HIS A 90 19.58 -7.06 0.11
C HIS A 90 19.13 -6.34 1.38
N ARG A 91 19.76 -6.68 2.50
CA ARG A 91 19.40 -6.17 3.83
C ARG A 91 19.96 -4.77 4.16
N ILE A 92 20.64 -4.12 3.22
CA ILE A 92 21.22 -2.78 3.41
C ILE A 92 20.11 -1.73 3.64
N TYR A 93 18.93 -1.95 3.07
CA TYR A 93 17.78 -1.05 3.22
C TYR A 93 16.63 -1.77 3.92
N ASP A 94 16.02 -1.09 4.90
CA ASP A 94 14.85 -1.60 5.62
C ASP A 94 13.58 -1.65 4.77
N SER A 95 13.52 -0.85 3.71
CA SER A 95 12.41 -0.78 2.77
C SER A 95 12.92 -0.39 1.38
N VAL A 96 12.38 -1.04 0.36
CA VAL A 96 12.50 -0.63 -1.04
C VAL A 96 11.34 0.26 -1.46
N LEU A 97 10.24 0.32 -0.70
CA LEU A 97 9.32 1.46 -0.87
C LEU A 97 10.14 2.71 -0.56
N PRO A 98 9.98 3.79 -1.32
CA PRO A 98 10.70 5.03 -1.05
C PRO A 98 10.48 5.35 0.42
N THR A 99 11.57 5.48 1.16
CA THR A 99 11.59 5.97 2.53
C THR A 99 12.72 6.99 2.49
N SER A 100 12.40 8.28 2.37
CA SER A 100 13.48 9.25 2.28
C SER A 100 14.36 9.16 3.52
N PRO A 101 15.71 9.11 3.35
CA PRO A 101 16.64 9.29 4.46
C PRO A 101 16.64 10.73 5.00
N ASP A 102 16.11 11.68 4.22
CA ASP A 102 16.04 13.10 4.54
C ASP A 102 14.58 13.50 4.78
N LEU A 103 14.18 13.52 6.05
CA LEU A 103 12.85 13.97 6.50
C LEU A 103 12.61 15.47 6.21
N ALA A 104 13.65 16.26 5.95
CA ALA A 104 13.52 17.69 5.65
C ALA A 104 13.25 17.94 4.16
N ARG A 105 13.70 17.04 3.26
CA ARG A 105 13.51 17.17 1.81
C ARG A 105 12.36 16.35 1.24
N ASP A 106 11.97 15.26 1.87
CA ASP A 106 10.81 14.50 1.40
C ASP A 106 9.53 15.05 2.02
N THR A 107 8.88 15.91 1.26
CA THR A 107 7.64 16.53 1.67
C THR A 107 6.50 15.53 1.77
N THR A 108 6.62 14.30 1.24
CA THR A 108 5.45 13.45 0.97
C THR A 108 5.68 12.01 1.47
N GLN A 109 5.31 11.75 2.73
CA GLN A 109 5.42 10.45 3.41
C GLN A 109 4.39 9.41 2.88
N VAL A 110 4.47 9.05 1.60
CA VAL A 110 3.51 8.17 0.90
C VAL A 110 3.38 6.78 1.54
N TRP A 111 4.45 6.29 2.16
CA TRP A 111 4.53 4.99 2.82
C TRP A 111 3.94 4.99 4.24
N TRP A 112 3.43 6.14 4.72
CA TRP A 112 2.80 6.25 6.02
C TRP A 112 1.29 6.37 5.91
N LEU A 113 0.59 5.49 6.61
CA LEU A 113 -0.86 5.54 6.82
C LEU A 113 -1.14 6.41 8.05
N ASP A 114 -1.05 7.72 7.85
CA ASP A 114 -1.15 8.73 8.91
C ASP A 114 -2.60 8.97 9.35
N GLY A 115 -2.89 8.60 10.60
CA GLY A 115 -4.18 8.76 11.27
C GLY A 115 -4.56 10.19 11.62
N ARG A 116 -3.64 11.15 11.55
CA ARG A 116 -3.91 12.52 12.02
C ARG A 116 -4.89 13.23 11.08
N GLN A 117 -5.62 14.20 11.64
CA GLN A 117 -6.65 14.96 10.93
C GLN A 117 -6.09 15.74 9.73
N PHE A 118 -4.85 16.22 9.84
CA PHE A 118 -4.17 17.01 8.82
C PHE A 118 -3.01 16.24 8.19
N SER A 119 -3.22 14.95 7.92
CA SER A 119 -2.23 14.14 7.21
C SER A 119 -1.98 14.69 5.81
N LYS A 120 -0.70 14.72 5.40
CA LYS A 120 -0.32 15.19 4.07
C LYS A 120 -0.95 14.36 2.96
N ILE A 121 -1.16 13.07 3.23
CA ILE A 121 -1.87 12.13 2.37
C ILE A 121 -3.01 11.51 3.18
N PRO A 122 -4.27 11.80 2.82
CA PRO A 122 -5.43 11.19 3.48
C PRO A 122 -5.37 9.66 3.45
N LEU A 123 -5.82 9.01 4.52
CA LEU A 123 -5.84 7.53 4.63
C LEU A 123 -6.48 6.82 3.43
N PRO A 124 -7.67 7.25 2.92
CA PRO A 124 -8.34 6.53 1.83
C PRO A 124 -7.62 6.63 0.48
N THR A 125 -6.60 7.50 0.36
CA THR A 125 -5.83 7.68 -0.88
C THR A 125 -5.20 6.35 -1.30
N ARG A 126 -5.44 5.96 -2.56
CA ARG A 126 -4.83 4.76 -3.15
C ARG A 126 -3.37 5.07 -3.48
N ARG A 127 -2.44 4.40 -2.80
CA ARG A 127 -0.99 4.60 -2.93
C ARG A 127 -0.43 3.54 -3.86
N VAL A 128 0.23 3.95 -4.93
CA VAL A 128 0.82 3.05 -5.92
C VAL A 128 2.34 3.20 -5.90
N PHE A 129 3.03 2.11 -5.60
CA PHE A 129 4.48 2.04 -5.55
C PHE A 129 5.00 1.19 -6.71
N LYS A 130 5.75 1.79 -7.64
CA LYS A 130 6.50 1.03 -8.65
C LYS A 130 7.78 0.49 -8.04
N VAL A 131 7.97 -0.82 -8.07
CA VAL A 131 9.18 -1.50 -7.57
C VAL A 131 9.66 -2.45 -8.65
N GLU A 132 10.87 -2.22 -9.20
CA GLU A 132 11.40 -3.03 -10.30
C GLU A 132 10.36 -3.20 -11.45
N GLN A 133 9.95 -4.43 -11.79
CA GLN A 133 8.94 -4.71 -12.80
C GLN A 133 7.54 -5.03 -12.24
N PHE A 134 7.27 -4.66 -10.98
CA PHE A 134 5.96 -4.84 -10.37
C PHE A 134 5.48 -3.57 -9.66
N TYR A 135 4.26 -3.63 -9.13
CA TYR A 135 3.63 -2.59 -8.36
C TYR A 135 3.14 -3.17 -7.03
N CYS A 136 3.31 -2.39 -5.97
CA CYS A 136 2.64 -2.57 -4.68
C CYS A 136 1.61 -1.46 -4.56
N VAL A 137 0.34 -1.82 -4.41
CA VAL A 137 -0.76 -0.87 -4.24
C VAL A 137 -1.31 -1.01 -2.84
N VAL A 138 -1.40 0.08 -2.10
CA VAL A 138 -1.90 0.11 -0.72
C VAL A 138 -3.12 1.02 -0.66
N GLN A 139 -4.23 0.52 -0.12
CA GLN A 139 -5.44 1.30 0.05
C GLN A 139 -6.10 0.97 1.39
N VAL A 140 -6.37 2.01 2.18
CA VAL A 140 -7.17 1.88 3.41
C VAL A 140 -8.65 1.85 3.04
N LYS A 141 -9.37 0.83 3.50
CA LYS A 141 -10.81 0.64 3.28
C LYS A 141 -11.63 1.16 4.44
N GLU A 142 -11.19 0.91 5.66
CA GLU A 142 -11.89 1.31 6.87
C GLU A 142 -10.91 1.85 7.91
N VAL A 143 -11.37 2.82 8.69
CA VAL A 143 -10.61 3.47 9.75
C VAL A 143 -11.51 3.60 10.97
N LYS A 144 -11.11 2.99 12.09
CA LYS A 144 -11.75 3.21 13.40
C LYS A 144 -10.79 3.96 14.29
N ARG A 145 -11.25 5.09 14.82
CA ARG A 145 -10.50 5.90 15.79
C ARG A 145 -10.86 5.47 17.20
N LEU A 146 -9.95 5.67 18.15
CA LEU A 146 -10.21 5.37 19.57
C LEU A 146 -11.37 6.20 20.13
N ALA A 147 -11.47 7.46 19.72
CA ALA A 147 -12.59 8.33 20.05
C ALA A 147 -12.83 9.35 18.92
N PRO A 148 -14.07 9.88 18.79
CA PRO A 148 -14.36 10.97 17.86
C PRO A 148 -13.42 12.16 18.08
N GLY A 149 -12.91 12.73 16.99
CA GLY A 149 -12.00 13.89 17.03
C GLY A 149 -10.57 13.61 17.47
N GLN A 150 -10.23 12.39 17.90
CA GLN A 150 -8.85 12.04 18.29
C GLN A 150 -8.03 11.52 17.09
N PRO A 151 -6.71 11.78 17.07
CA PRO A 151 -5.84 11.30 16.00
C PRO A 151 -5.52 9.81 16.10
N TYR A 152 -5.78 9.20 17.26
CA TYR A 152 -5.39 7.82 17.55
C TYR A 152 -6.31 6.80 16.90
N LEU A 153 -5.70 5.76 16.36
CA LEU A 153 -6.35 4.69 15.62
C LEU A 153 -6.53 3.47 16.51
N ASN A 154 -7.73 2.89 16.43
CA ASN A 154 -8.06 1.60 17.02
C ASN A 154 -7.99 0.48 15.97
N GLN A 155 -8.33 0.78 14.71
CA GLN A 155 -8.29 -0.19 13.62
C GLN A 155 -8.03 0.50 12.28
N LEU A 156 -7.24 -0.14 11.43
CA LEU A 156 -7.18 0.12 9.98
C LEU A 156 -7.36 -1.17 9.22
N ASP A 157 -8.33 -1.18 8.29
CA ASP A 157 -8.44 -2.25 7.30
C ASP A 157 -7.80 -1.80 6.00
N VAL A 158 -6.81 -2.55 5.54
CA VAL A 158 -5.93 -2.18 4.44
C VAL A 158 -5.94 -3.30 3.42
N ILE A 159 -6.19 -2.96 2.15
CA ILE A 159 -5.93 -3.85 1.03
C ILE A 159 -4.56 -3.54 0.46
N VAL A 160 -3.73 -4.58 0.32
CA VAL A 160 -2.45 -4.50 -0.39
C VAL A 160 -2.47 -5.43 -1.59
N GLN A 161 -2.29 -4.88 -2.78
CA GLN A 161 -2.21 -5.63 -4.03
C GLN A 161 -0.79 -5.59 -4.58
N PHE A 162 -0.29 -6.77 -4.96
CA PHE A 162 0.92 -6.92 -5.75
C PHE A 162 0.54 -7.34 -7.16
N THR A 163 0.98 -6.59 -8.17
CA THR A 163 0.73 -6.92 -9.59
C THR A 163 1.93 -6.57 -10.46
N ASN A 164 2.13 -7.30 -11.55
CA ASN A 164 3.17 -7.01 -12.53
C ASN A 164 2.68 -6.07 -13.65
N THR A 165 1.41 -5.71 -13.62
CA THR A 165 0.77 -4.82 -14.60
C THR A 165 0.50 -3.45 -14.00
N LYS A 166 0.43 -2.41 -14.83
CA LYS A 166 0.15 -1.05 -14.35
C LYS A 166 -1.31 -0.98 -13.84
N PRO A 167 -1.55 -0.58 -12.59
CA PRO A 167 -2.86 -0.69 -11.94
C PRO A 167 -3.71 0.60 -11.95
#